data_AF-A0A7S3AK24-F1
#
_entry.id   AF-A0A7S3AK24-F1
#
_cell.length_a   1.000
_cell.length_b   1.000
_cell.length_c   1.000
_cell.angle_alpha   90.00
_cell.angle_beta   90.00
_cell.angle_gamma   90.00
#
_symmetry.space_group_name_H-M   'P 1'
#
loop_
_entity.id
_entity.type
_entity.pdbx_description
1 polymer ?
#
loop_
_entity_poly.entity_id
_entity_poly.type
_entity_poly.pdbx_seq_one_letter_code
_entity_poly.pdbx_strand_id
1 'polypeptide(L)'
;GIDTYTAEQMIAEQCGVSLPRVEGDTYISLMDECGGHTEAYHFHEKMSCLYSFSGGHSPQIGESLAIGAQQTKLPLYGKWEDYSTYSLPALDACGAHFGVTPDSNGAQ
;
A
#
# COMPACT_ATOMS: atom_id res chain seq x y z
N GLY A 1 -13.19 -0.24 -6.78
CA GLY A 1 -12.95 0.52 -5.54
C GLY A 1 -12.67 1.95 -5.95
N ILE A 2 -13.03 2.91 -5.13
CA ILE A 2 -12.56 4.28 -5.24
C ILE A 2 -11.35 4.42 -4.30
N ASP A 3 -10.38 5.27 -4.62
CA ASP A 3 -9.23 5.48 -3.74
C ASP A 3 -9.69 6.10 -2.41
N THR A 4 -8.98 5.81 -1.33
CA THR A 4 -9.37 6.21 0.04
C THR A 4 -9.35 7.71 0.25
N TYR A 5 -8.46 8.42 -0.44
CA TYR A 5 -8.40 9.86 -0.36
C TYR A 5 -9.68 10.47 -0.94
N THR A 6 -10.08 10.06 -2.15
CA THR A 6 -11.33 10.53 -2.76
C THR A 6 -12.55 10.10 -1.94
N ALA A 7 -12.55 8.88 -1.38
CA ALA A 7 -13.62 8.41 -0.50
C ALA A 7 -13.76 9.31 0.74
N GLU A 8 -12.66 9.70 1.37
CA GLU A 8 -12.65 10.60 2.52
C GLU A 8 -13.20 11.97 2.16
N GLN A 9 -12.80 12.54 1.01
CA GLN A 9 -13.30 13.85 0.57
C GLN A 9 -14.80 13.82 0.27
N MET A 10 -15.32 12.72 -0.28
CA MET A 10 -16.76 12.54 -0.48
C MET A 10 -17.53 12.49 0.84
N ILE A 11 -16.99 11.81 1.86
CA ILE A 11 -17.59 11.75 3.19
C ILE A 11 -17.55 13.13 3.86
N ALA A 12 -16.41 13.82 3.78
CA ALA A 12 -16.23 15.16 4.33
C ALA A 12 -17.30 16.13 3.80
N GLU A 13 -17.49 16.16 2.48
CA GLU A 13 -18.52 16.96 1.82
C GLU A 13 -19.93 16.56 2.25
N GLN A 14 -20.26 15.26 2.19
CA GLN A 14 -21.60 14.75 2.53
C GLN A 14 -21.99 14.99 3.99
N CYS A 15 -21.02 14.92 4.90
CA CYS A 15 -21.23 15.16 6.32
C CYS A 15 -21.05 16.63 6.73
N GLY A 16 -20.64 17.51 5.82
CA GLY A 16 -20.38 18.92 6.13
C GLY A 16 -19.25 19.12 7.13
N VAL A 17 -18.25 18.25 7.10
CA VAL A 17 -17.05 18.30 7.96
C VAL A 17 -15.80 18.54 7.11
N SER A 18 -14.71 18.98 7.74
CA SER A 18 -13.41 19.06 7.08
C SER A 18 -12.53 17.90 7.52
N LEU A 19 -11.97 17.17 6.55
CA LEU A 19 -11.01 16.08 6.76
C LEU A 19 -9.93 16.14 5.67
N PRO A 20 -8.65 15.87 6.02
CA PRO A 20 -8.15 15.77 7.40
C PRO A 20 -8.15 17.14 8.09
N ARG A 21 -8.20 17.17 9.42
CA ARG A 21 -8.01 18.41 10.20
C ARG A 21 -7.30 18.14 11.52
N VAL A 22 -6.77 19.20 12.12
CA VAL A 22 -6.10 19.16 13.43
C VAL A 22 -6.87 20.03 14.42
N GLU A 23 -7.24 19.46 15.56
CA GLU A 23 -7.87 20.15 16.67
C GLU A 23 -6.96 20.03 17.91
N GLY A 24 -6.27 21.12 18.26
CA GLY A 24 -5.21 21.08 19.28
C GLY A 24 -4.06 20.19 18.83
N ASP A 25 -3.75 19.16 19.62
CA ASP A 25 -2.74 18.15 19.31
C ASP A 25 -3.35 16.87 18.69
N THR A 26 -4.63 16.90 18.32
CA THR A 26 -5.34 15.73 17.80
C THR A 26 -5.50 15.84 16.29
N TYR A 27 -4.96 14.87 15.56
CA TYR A 27 -5.23 14.67 14.15
C TYR A 27 -6.55 13.90 13.97
N ILE A 28 -7.48 14.46 13.20
CA ILE A 28 -8.82 13.91 12.98
C ILE A 28 -9.01 13.69 11.47
N SER A 29 -9.11 12.43 11.09
CA SER A 29 -9.16 11.99 9.71
C SER A 29 -9.68 10.55 9.63
N LEU A 30 -10.12 10.09 8.45
CA LEU A 30 -10.41 8.67 8.21
C LEU A 30 -9.14 7.92 7.85
N MET A 31 -8.19 8.60 7.22
CA MET A 31 -6.83 8.11 7.00
C MET A 31 -5.87 8.71 8.02
N ASP A 32 -4.91 7.95 8.53
CA ASP A 32 -3.77 8.45 9.30
C ASP A 32 -2.84 9.33 8.45
N GLU A 33 -1.82 9.91 9.10
CA GLU A 33 -0.85 10.81 8.48
C GLU A 33 -0.03 10.18 7.35
N CYS A 34 -0.01 8.85 7.25
CA CYS A 34 0.67 8.10 6.19
C CYS A 34 -0.31 7.58 5.11
N GLY A 35 -1.60 7.94 5.19
CA GLY A 35 -2.61 7.60 4.19
C GLY A 35 -3.26 6.22 4.37
N GLY A 36 -3.07 5.56 5.52
CA GLY A 36 -3.75 4.30 5.86
C GLY A 36 -5.06 4.56 6.60
N HIS A 37 -6.10 3.75 6.41
CA HIS A 37 -7.32 3.85 7.24
C HIS A 37 -7.36 2.81 8.38
N THR A 38 -6.38 1.92 8.45
CA THR A 38 -6.25 0.87 9.47
C THR A 38 -4.80 0.78 9.92
N GLU A 39 -4.56 0.52 11.21
CA GLU A 39 -3.20 0.25 11.74
C GLU A 39 -2.45 -0.86 10.97
N ALA A 40 -3.19 -1.79 10.36
CA ALA A 40 -2.64 -2.88 9.56
C ALA A 40 -2.41 -2.51 8.08
N TYR A 41 -2.23 -1.22 7.73
CA TYR A 41 -2.02 -0.66 6.38
C TYR A 41 -2.19 -1.67 5.24
N HIS A 42 -3.33 -1.62 4.54
CA HIS A 42 -3.59 -2.52 3.42
C HIS A 42 -3.86 -1.72 2.15
N PHE A 43 -3.36 -2.20 1.01
CA PHE A 43 -3.54 -1.53 -0.27
C PHE A 43 -5.03 -1.48 -0.65
N HIS A 44 -5.55 -0.26 -0.84
CA HIS A 44 -6.96 0.00 -1.20
C HIS A 44 -7.29 -0.26 -2.67
N GLU A 45 -6.28 -0.49 -3.50
CA GLU A 45 -6.47 -1.02 -4.84
C GLU A 45 -6.18 -2.51 -4.87
N LYS A 46 -7.22 -3.29 -5.17
CA LYS A 46 -7.03 -4.63 -5.72
C LYS A 46 -6.43 -4.47 -7.10
N MET A 47 -5.11 -4.49 -7.18
CA MET A 47 -4.32 -4.52 -8.42
C MET A 47 -4.49 -5.85 -9.19
N SER A 48 -5.46 -6.67 -8.82
CA SER A 48 -5.77 -7.98 -9.41
C SER A 48 -6.13 -7.93 -10.89
N CYS A 49 -6.48 -6.76 -11.41
CA CYS A 49 -6.72 -6.57 -12.84
C CYS A 49 -5.42 -6.43 -13.65
N LEU A 50 -4.28 -6.16 -13.00
CA LEU A 50 -3.00 -5.92 -13.66
C LEU A 50 -2.15 -7.19 -13.81
N TYR A 51 -2.51 -8.28 -13.13
CA TYR A 51 -1.75 -9.53 -13.15
C TYR A 51 -2.62 -10.76 -12.85
N SER A 52 -2.13 -11.93 -13.24
CA SER A 52 -2.75 -13.22 -12.90
C SER A 52 -2.22 -13.76 -11.58
N PHE A 53 -3.11 -14.34 -10.76
CA PHE A 53 -2.75 -15.00 -9.50
C PHE A 53 -2.15 -16.39 -9.76
N SER A 54 -0.96 -16.42 -10.35
CA SER A 54 -0.29 -17.66 -10.77
C SER A 54 1.22 -17.54 -10.66
N GLY A 55 1.90 -18.66 -10.40
CA GLY A 55 3.36 -18.72 -10.23
C GLY A 55 3.75 -18.98 -8.79
N GLY A 56 5.00 -18.66 -8.43
CA GLY A 56 5.47 -18.70 -7.04
C GLY A 56 5.06 -17.43 -6.30
N HIS A 57 5.65 -16.30 -6.69
CA HIS A 57 5.44 -14.98 -6.07
C HIS A 57 4.71 -14.04 -7.02
N SER A 58 4.05 -13.01 -6.49
CA SER A 58 3.40 -11.97 -7.29
C SER A 58 4.40 -11.20 -8.18
N PRO A 59 4.02 -10.83 -9.42
CA PRO A 59 4.91 -10.08 -10.28
C PRO A 59 5.05 -8.62 -9.81
N GLN A 60 6.09 -7.94 -10.29
CA GLN A 60 6.15 -6.48 -10.23
C GLN A 60 5.03 -5.90 -11.12
N ILE A 61 4.26 -4.99 -10.56
CA ILE A 61 3.08 -4.37 -11.20
C ILE A 61 3.22 -2.85 -11.35
N GLY A 62 4.30 -2.28 -10.82
CA GLY A 62 4.59 -0.86 -10.95
C GLY A 62 5.93 -0.46 -10.35
N GLU A 63 6.20 0.84 -10.43
CA GLU A 63 7.32 1.52 -9.79
C GLU A 63 6.79 2.76 -9.08
N SER A 64 7.31 3.04 -7.89
CA SER A 64 7.06 4.31 -7.22
C SER A 64 7.80 5.46 -7.91
N LEU A 65 7.35 6.69 -7.66
CA LEU A 65 8.11 7.90 -8.02
C LEU A 65 9.19 8.25 -6.98
N ALA A 66 9.15 7.60 -5.81
CA ALA A 66 10.13 7.79 -4.75
C ALA A 66 11.44 7.05 -5.08
N ILE A 67 12.56 7.64 -4.65
CA ILE A 67 13.89 7.04 -4.79
C ILE A 67 14.27 6.39 -3.46
N GLY A 68 14.53 5.08 -3.50
CA GLY A 68 14.95 4.29 -2.36
C GLY A 68 16.40 4.54 -1.94
N ALA A 69 16.81 3.86 -0.87
CA ALA A 69 18.17 3.93 -0.34
C ALA A 69 19.24 3.58 -1.39
N GLN A 70 18.91 2.69 -2.33
CA GLN A 70 19.76 2.26 -3.43
C GLN A 70 19.79 3.24 -4.62
N GLN A 71 19.23 4.46 -4.48
CA GLN A 71 19.17 5.48 -5.54
C GLN A 71 18.39 5.02 -6.79
N THR A 72 17.46 4.08 -6.64
CA THR A 72 16.55 3.60 -7.67
C THR A 72 15.11 3.76 -7.23
N LYS A 73 14.17 3.76 -8.17
CA LYS A 73 12.74 3.72 -7.84
C LYS A 73 12.41 2.45 -7.08
N LEU A 74 11.53 2.55 -6.10
CA LEU A 74 11.06 1.37 -5.37
C LEU A 74 10.04 0.58 -6.22
N PRO A 75 10.23 -0.73 -6.43
CA PRO A 75 9.28 -1.56 -7.16
C PRO A 75 8.01 -1.83 -6.32
N LEU A 76 6.87 -1.96 -6.99
CA LEU A 76 5.60 -2.37 -6.39
C LEU A 76 5.23 -3.77 -6.90
N TYR A 77 5.02 -4.71 -5.99
CA TYR A 77 4.62 -6.09 -6.31
C TYR A 77 3.16 -6.35 -5.94
N GLY A 78 2.58 -7.39 -6.54
CA GLY A 78 1.27 -7.88 -6.15
C GLY A 78 1.24 -8.47 -4.73
N LYS A 79 0.07 -8.96 -4.32
CA LYS A 79 -0.25 -9.22 -2.90
C LYS A 79 0.53 -10.37 -2.25
N TRP A 80 0.95 -11.37 -3.01
CA TRP A 80 1.36 -12.68 -2.48
C TRP A 80 2.86 -12.94 -2.63
N GLU A 81 3.46 -13.39 -1.52
CA GLU A 81 4.83 -13.97 -1.50
C GLU A 81 4.85 -15.37 -2.11
N ASP A 82 3.81 -16.15 -1.80
CA ASP A 82 3.65 -17.50 -2.30
C ASP A 82 2.16 -17.79 -2.55
N TYR A 83 1.80 -17.99 -3.82
CA TYR A 83 0.44 -18.35 -4.21
C TYR A 83 -0.01 -19.73 -3.71
N SER A 84 0.92 -20.67 -3.52
CA SER A 84 0.61 -22.05 -3.13
C SER A 84 0.24 -22.17 -1.65
N THR A 85 0.83 -21.31 -0.82
CA THR A 85 0.60 -21.27 0.63
C THR A 85 -0.26 -20.09 1.08
N TYR A 86 -0.66 -19.22 0.14
CA TYR A 86 -1.35 -17.95 0.42
C TYR A 86 -0.57 -17.09 1.43
N SER A 87 0.76 -17.06 1.29
CA SER A 87 1.63 -16.29 2.17
C SER A 87 1.60 -14.81 1.80
N LEU A 88 1.42 -13.96 2.82
CA LEU A 88 1.47 -12.50 2.69
C LEU A 88 2.91 -11.98 2.86
N PRO A 89 3.25 -10.85 2.23
CA PRO A 89 4.52 -10.17 2.42
C PRO A 89 4.74 -9.79 3.87
N ALA A 90 5.98 -9.93 4.32
CA ALA A 90 6.41 -9.35 5.58
C ALA A 90 6.60 -7.84 5.39
N LEU A 91 5.98 -7.04 6.26
CA LEU A 91 6.01 -5.60 6.17
C LEU A 91 6.81 -5.01 7.33
N ASP A 92 7.53 -3.93 7.09
CA ASP A 92 8.16 -3.13 8.14
C ASP A 92 7.13 -2.29 8.90
N ALA A 93 7.59 -1.53 9.90
CA ALA A 93 6.72 -0.68 10.72
C ALA A 93 5.98 0.42 9.92
N CYS A 94 6.45 0.74 8.71
CA CYS A 94 5.86 1.73 7.81
C CYS A 94 5.00 1.07 6.71
N GLY A 95 4.82 -0.25 6.73
CA GLY A 95 4.04 -0.99 5.74
C GLY A 95 4.79 -1.29 4.44
N ALA A 96 6.12 -1.08 4.39
CA ALA A 96 6.91 -1.44 3.22
C ALA A 96 7.28 -2.93 3.25
N HIS A 97 7.22 -3.59 2.09
CA HIS A 97 7.67 -4.97 1.96
C HIS A 97 9.18 -5.09 2.22
N PHE A 98 9.59 -6.10 2.98
CA PHE A 98 10.99 -6.50 3.12
C PHE A 98 11.16 -7.99 2.78
N GLY A 99 12.13 -8.30 1.92
CA GLY A 99 12.40 -9.69 1.54
C GLY A 99 12.88 -9.85 0.10
N VAL A 100 13.05 -11.11 -0.30
CA VAL A 100 13.46 -11.50 -1.66
C VAL A 100 12.27 -11.34 -2.59
N THR A 101 12.46 -10.64 -3.70
CA THR A 101 11.46 -10.54 -4.77
C THR A 101 11.88 -11.39 -5.97
N PRO A 102 10.98 -11.68 -6.93
CA PRO A 102 11.33 -12.42 -8.15
C PRO A 102 12.55 -11.86 -8.87
N ASP A 103 12.67 -10.53 -8.90
CA ASP A 103 13.72 -9.83 -9.64
C ASP A 103 15.01 -9.63 -8.82
N SER A 104 15.01 -9.99 -7.53
CA SER A 104 16.18 -9.79 -6.66
C SER A 104 17.24 -10.88 -6.79
N ASN A 105 17.02 -11.93 -7.60
CA ASN A 105 17.93 -13.08 -7.77
C ASN A 105 18.37 -13.71 -6.43
N GLY A 106 17.50 -13.70 -5.42
CA GLY A 106 17.79 -14.23 -4.09
C GLY A 106 18.54 -13.27 -3.16
N ALA A 107 18.80 -12.03 -3.58
CA ALA A 107 19.33 -10.98 -2.72
C ALA A 107 18.22 -10.33 -1.89
N GLN A 108 18.56 -9.94 -0.66
CA GLN A 108 17.77 -9.05 0.20
C GLN A 108 18.48 -7.72 0.34
#